data_AF-A0A7D3WYS9-F1
#
_entry.id   AF-A0A7D3WYS9-F1
#
_cell.length_a   1.000
_cell.length_b   1.000
_cell.length_c   1.000
_cell.angle_alpha   90.00
_cell.angle_beta   90.00
_cell.angle_gamma   90.00
#
_symmetry.space_group_name_H-M   'P 1'
#
loop_
_entity.id
_entity.type
_entity.pdbx_description
1 polymer ?
#
loop_
_entity_poly.entity_id
_entity_poly.type
_entity_poly.pdbx_seq_one_letter_code
_entity_poly.pdbx_strand_id
1 'polypeptide(L)'
;MCLSVTDTPGPLLHRRNGLLATLVLVFLGTLLTSWLAPHRFWLGLAICGLSFGLTMLLVWGARAGSVGSATLLGMVLTLAHAPVGWRAIVFHSVLLALGGGWYLLLALLQGRVQPYRAAQQALGECLHAVADFLSIKASFYGAATDLDEAYRRLVAQQVVVNEKQEAVRDLIFRSRQIVSESTSAGRRLVLTFTETVDLYEHITAGYYDYAALRTAFGSTGVLADIQGVIGRLATDLDYLGSAILVNRAYGSPAPTACPSSRACKPASMPCLVPKPRRASGRWR
;
A
#
# COMPACT_ATOMS: atom_id res chain seq x y z
N MET A 1 -11.13 -13.49 -11.29
CA MET A 1 -11.05 -13.63 -9.82
C MET A 1 -9.68 -14.09 -9.34
N CYS A 2 -9.14 -15.24 -9.76
CA CYS A 2 -7.83 -15.69 -9.24
C CYS A 2 -6.69 -14.70 -9.54
N LEU A 3 -6.61 -14.16 -10.76
CA LEU A 3 -5.54 -13.23 -11.15
C LEU A 3 -5.61 -11.85 -10.50
N SER A 4 -6.76 -11.43 -9.97
CA SER A 4 -6.84 -10.14 -9.26
C SER A 4 -6.18 -10.22 -7.88
N VAL A 5 -6.04 -11.41 -7.29
CA VAL A 5 -5.32 -11.61 -6.01
C VAL A 5 -3.82 -11.39 -6.19
N THR A 6 -3.31 -11.64 -7.39
CA THR A 6 -1.89 -11.49 -7.74
C THR A 6 -1.53 -10.10 -8.24
N ASP A 7 -2.53 -9.25 -8.44
CA ASP A 7 -2.36 -7.92 -9.00
C ASP A 7 -1.83 -6.93 -7.95
N THR A 8 -0.56 -7.09 -7.59
CA THR A 8 0.13 -6.19 -6.67
C THR A 8 0.77 -5.01 -7.41
N PRO A 9 0.69 -3.78 -6.88
CA PRO A 9 1.31 -2.62 -7.50
C PRO A 9 2.84 -2.74 -7.53
N GLY A 10 3.46 -2.23 -8.60
CA GLY A 10 4.91 -2.17 -8.77
C GLY A 10 5.38 -2.14 -10.22
N PRO A 11 6.69 -2.35 -10.47
CA PRO A 11 7.26 -2.25 -11.82
C PRO A 11 6.56 -3.18 -12.82
N LEU A 12 6.22 -2.63 -14.00
CA LEU A 12 5.39 -3.30 -15.01
C LEU A 12 5.91 -4.69 -15.41
N LEU A 13 7.24 -4.86 -15.48
CA LEU A 13 7.86 -6.14 -15.86
C LEU A 13 7.57 -7.24 -14.82
N HIS A 14 7.75 -6.93 -13.54
CA HIS A 14 7.54 -7.87 -12.44
C HIS A 14 6.04 -8.19 -12.27
N ARG A 15 5.18 -7.18 -12.43
CA ARG A 15 3.72 -7.35 -12.45
C ARG A 15 3.27 -8.29 -13.57
N ARG A 16 3.78 -8.08 -14.79
CA ARG A 16 3.49 -8.95 -15.95
C ARG A 16 3.94 -10.38 -15.71
N ASN A 17 5.17 -10.57 -15.22
CA ASN A 17 5.72 -11.90 -14.99
C ASN A 17 4.94 -12.66 -13.91
N GLY A 18 4.54 -11.99 -12.82
CA GLY A 18 3.70 -12.59 -11.78
C GLY A 18 2.31 -13.00 -12.28
N LEU A 19 1.65 -12.13 -13.06
CA LEU A 19 0.34 -12.45 -13.66
C LEU A 19 0.44 -13.60 -14.67
N LEU A 20 1.48 -13.63 -15.51
CA LEU A 20 1.73 -14.74 -16.44
C LEU A 20 1.99 -16.06 -15.71
N ALA A 21 2.84 -16.04 -14.67
CA ALA A 21 3.13 -17.23 -13.85
C ALA A 21 1.85 -17.77 -13.20
N THR A 22 1.01 -16.89 -12.66
CA THR A 22 -0.29 -17.25 -12.07
C THR A 22 -1.23 -17.86 -13.10
N LEU A 23 -1.31 -17.29 -14.31
CA LEU A 23 -2.15 -17.80 -15.37
C LEU A 23 -1.76 -19.24 -15.75
N VAL A 24 -0.45 -19.48 -15.91
CA VAL A 24 0.10 -20.80 -16.23
C VAL A 24 -0.15 -21.79 -15.08
N LEU A 25 0.12 -21.40 -13.83
CA LEU A 25 -0.07 -22.26 -12.67
C LEU A 25 -1.54 -22.59 -12.41
N VAL A 26 -2.46 -21.64 -12.58
CA VAL A 26 -3.91 -21.89 -12.49
C VAL A 26 -4.34 -22.85 -13.59
N PHE A 27 -3.89 -22.65 -14.83
CA PHE A 27 -4.22 -23.55 -15.93
C PHE A 27 -3.72 -24.98 -15.66
N LEU A 28 -2.45 -25.14 -15.29
CA LEU A 28 -1.86 -26.44 -14.99
C LEU A 28 -2.50 -27.09 -13.76
N GLY A 29 -2.72 -26.31 -12.69
CA GLY A 29 -3.33 -26.79 -11.46
C GLY A 29 -4.75 -27.30 -11.69
N THR A 30 -5.58 -26.55 -12.42
CA THR A 30 -6.96 -26.96 -12.73
C THR A 30 -7.03 -28.13 -13.71
N LEU A 31 -6.12 -28.20 -14.69
CA LEU A 31 -6.01 -29.32 -15.61
C LEU A 31 -5.62 -30.61 -14.86
N LEU A 32 -4.60 -30.52 -13.99
CA LEU A 32 -4.10 -31.63 -13.21
C LEU A 32 -5.15 -32.13 -12.21
N THR A 33 -5.80 -31.24 -11.45
CA THR A 33 -6.85 -31.65 -10.50
C THR A 33 -8.05 -32.27 -11.21
N SER A 34 -8.47 -31.71 -12.34
CA SER A 34 -9.58 -32.26 -13.12
C SER A 34 -9.23 -33.63 -13.73
N TRP A 35 -7.98 -33.83 -14.16
CA TRP A 35 -7.53 -35.11 -14.70
C TRP A 35 -7.43 -36.19 -13.61
N LEU A 36 -7.00 -35.83 -12.41
CA LEU A 36 -6.93 -36.75 -11.27
C LEU A 36 -8.28 -36.93 -10.54
N ALA A 37 -9.30 -36.14 -10.86
CA ALA A 37 -10.63 -36.21 -10.23
C ALA A 37 -11.25 -37.62 -10.17
N PRO A 38 -11.10 -38.51 -11.17
CA PRO A 38 -11.59 -39.88 -11.09
C PRO A 38 -10.87 -40.76 -10.06
N HIS A 39 -9.62 -40.44 -9.71
CA HIS A 39 -8.75 -41.25 -8.86
C HIS A 39 -8.55 -40.62 -7.47
N ARG A 40 -9.46 -40.90 -6.54
CA ARG A 40 -9.51 -40.27 -5.18
C ARG A 40 -8.19 -40.30 -4.40
N PHE A 41 -7.45 -41.40 -4.44
CA PHE A 41 -6.16 -41.50 -3.73
C PHE A 41 -5.11 -40.55 -4.31
N TRP A 42 -4.90 -40.61 -5.63
CA TRP A 42 -3.96 -39.75 -6.35
C TRP A 42 -4.35 -38.28 -6.26
N LEU A 43 -5.64 -37.97 -6.31
CA LEU A 43 -6.16 -36.62 -6.15
C LEU A 43 -5.79 -36.04 -4.78
N GLY A 44 -5.98 -36.81 -3.69
CA GLY A 44 -5.60 -36.38 -2.34
C GLY A 44 -4.11 -36.10 -2.23
N LEU A 45 -3.27 -36.99 -2.77
CA LEU A 45 -1.82 -36.80 -2.78
C LEU A 45 -1.41 -35.54 -3.58
N ALA A 46 -2.01 -35.33 -4.75
CA ALA A 46 -1.75 -34.16 -5.57
C ALA A 46 -2.19 -32.86 -4.88
N ILE A 47 -3.35 -32.84 -4.23
CA ILE A 47 -3.81 -31.67 -3.46
C ILE A 47 -2.85 -31.37 -2.31
N CYS A 48 -2.41 -32.37 -1.55
CA CYS A 48 -1.44 -32.19 -0.47
C CYS A 48 -0.11 -31.64 -0.99
N GLY A 49 0.44 -32.24 -2.04
CA GLY A 49 1.71 -31.83 -2.63
C GLY A 49 1.66 -30.43 -3.25
N LEU A 50 0.61 -30.12 -4.02
CA LEU A 50 0.42 -28.81 -4.64
C LEU A 50 0.11 -27.73 -3.60
N SER A 51 -0.69 -28.03 -2.57
CA SER A 51 -0.96 -27.08 -1.48
C SER A 51 0.32 -26.72 -0.74
N PHE A 52 1.11 -27.73 -0.36
CA PHE A 52 2.40 -27.50 0.28
C PHE A 52 3.36 -26.68 -0.61
N GLY A 53 3.52 -27.08 -1.87
CA GLY A 53 4.42 -26.41 -2.82
C GLY A 53 3.99 -24.96 -3.13
N LEU A 54 2.69 -24.73 -3.34
CA LEU A 54 2.15 -23.40 -3.64
C LEU A 54 2.20 -22.49 -2.41
N THR A 55 2.02 -23.01 -1.19
CA THR A 55 2.20 -22.22 0.04
C THR A 55 3.68 -21.90 0.29
N MET A 56 4.61 -22.79 -0.06
CA MET A 56 6.05 -22.52 0.01
C MET A 56 6.49 -21.36 -0.89
N LEU A 57 5.71 -20.98 -1.91
CA LEU A 57 6.00 -19.80 -2.72
C LEU A 57 6.11 -18.51 -1.91
N LEU A 58 5.48 -18.44 -0.73
CA LEU A 58 5.54 -17.28 0.15
C LEU A 58 6.97 -16.96 0.64
N VAL A 59 7.86 -17.94 0.71
CA VAL A 59 9.26 -17.77 1.13
C VAL A 59 10.03 -16.83 0.19
N TRP A 60 9.71 -16.82 -1.11
CA TRP A 60 10.31 -15.89 -2.09
C TRP A 60 9.66 -14.50 -2.09
N GLY A 61 8.81 -14.21 -1.11
CA GLY A 61 8.19 -12.92 -0.88
C GLY A 61 6.69 -12.90 -1.15
N ALA A 62 6.03 -11.81 -0.71
CA ALA A 62 4.59 -11.67 -0.74
C ALA A 62 3.97 -11.81 -2.15
N ARG A 63 4.70 -11.40 -3.20
CA ARG A 63 4.26 -11.56 -4.60
C ARG A 63 4.23 -13.01 -5.05
N ALA A 64 5.26 -13.79 -4.73
CA ALA A 64 5.26 -15.21 -5.07
C ALA A 64 4.20 -15.96 -4.25
N GLY A 65 4.00 -15.56 -2.99
CA GLY A 65 2.92 -16.09 -2.14
C GLY A 65 1.52 -15.85 -2.72
N SER A 66 1.24 -14.67 -3.26
CA SER A 66 -0.09 -14.39 -3.85
C SER A 66 -0.36 -15.25 -5.09
N VAL A 67 0.67 -15.57 -5.88
CA VAL A 67 0.60 -16.50 -7.03
C VAL A 67 0.15 -17.89 -6.57
N GLY A 68 0.74 -18.37 -5.47
CA GLY A 68 0.36 -19.63 -4.83
C GLY A 68 -1.10 -19.63 -4.38
N SER A 69 -1.52 -18.63 -3.61
CA SER A 69 -2.89 -18.49 -3.11
C SER A 69 -3.93 -18.41 -4.23
N ALA A 70 -3.65 -17.67 -5.31
CA ALA A 70 -4.53 -17.59 -6.47
C ALA A 70 -4.68 -18.93 -7.20
N THR A 71 -3.60 -19.69 -7.29
CA THR A 71 -3.60 -21.04 -7.90
C THR A 71 -4.43 -22.00 -7.06
N LEU A 72 -4.27 -21.98 -5.74
CA LEU A 72 -5.07 -22.80 -4.82
C LEU A 72 -6.56 -22.47 -4.90
N LEU A 73 -6.91 -21.18 -4.96
CA LEU A 73 -8.29 -20.76 -5.17
C LEU A 73 -8.87 -21.33 -6.47
N GLY A 74 -8.10 -21.28 -7.57
CA GLY A 74 -8.49 -21.89 -8.84
C GLY A 74 -8.76 -23.39 -8.71
N MET A 75 -7.86 -24.12 -8.06
CA MET A 75 -8.02 -25.56 -7.82
C MET A 75 -9.27 -25.88 -6.99
N VAL A 76 -9.52 -25.14 -5.91
CA VAL A 76 -10.70 -25.31 -5.05
C VAL A 76 -11.99 -25.08 -5.83
N LEU A 77 -12.03 -24.03 -6.67
CA LEU A 77 -13.20 -23.72 -7.51
C LEU A 77 -13.47 -24.82 -8.55
N THR A 78 -12.42 -25.36 -9.17
CA THR A 78 -12.55 -26.49 -10.10
C THR A 78 -12.98 -27.77 -9.40
N LEU A 79 -12.51 -28.02 -8.18
CA LEU A 79 -12.91 -29.21 -7.41
C LEU A 79 -14.39 -29.17 -7.02
N ALA A 80 -14.95 -27.98 -6.79
CA ALA A 80 -16.38 -27.81 -6.49
C ALA A 80 -17.28 -28.29 -7.63
N HIS A 81 -16.83 -28.16 -8.89
CA HIS A 81 -17.55 -28.60 -10.08
C HIS A 81 -16.60 -29.31 -11.06
N ALA A 82 -16.21 -30.55 -10.71
CA ALA A 82 -15.27 -31.31 -11.52
C ALA A 82 -15.88 -31.72 -12.88
N PRO A 83 -15.36 -31.23 -14.02
CA PRO A 83 -15.86 -31.61 -15.34
C PRO A 83 -15.54 -33.09 -15.62
N VAL A 84 -16.52 -33.80 -16.20
CA VAL A 84 -16.39 -35.24 -16.52
C VAL A 84 -16.13 -35.41 -18.02
N GLY A 85 -15.04 -36.10 -18.35
CA GLY A 85 -14.62 -36.39 -19.73
C GLY A 85 -13.53 -35.45 -20.27
N TRP A 86 -12.58 -36.02 -21.03
CA TRP A 86 -11.36 -35.32 -21.48
C TRP A 86 -11.63 -33.98 -22.17
N ARG A 87 -12.60 -33.94 -23.09
CA ARG A 87 -12.97 -32.70 -23.80
C ARG A 87 -13.51 -31.63 -22.85
N ALA A 88 -14.31 -32.02 -21.86
CA ALA A 88 -14.89 -31.09 -20.89
C ALA A 88 -13.81 -30.54 -19.94
N ILE A 89 -12.86 -31.38 -19.54
CA ILE A 89 -11.70 -30.99 -18.71
C ILE A 89 -10.88 -29.91 -19.42
N VAL A 90 -10.44 -30.19 -20.65
CA VAL A 90 -9.62 -29.24 -21.43
C VAL A 90 -10.41 -27.95 -21.69
N PHE A 91 -11.69 -28.06 -22.06
CA PHE A 91 -12.52 -26.89 -22.33
C PHE A 91 -12.70 -26.00 -21.09
N HIS A 92 -12.92 -26.60 -19.91
CA HIS A 92 -13.03 -25.87 -18.66
C HIS A 92 -11.73 -25.17 -18.27
N SER A 93 -10.59 -25.86 -18.34
CA SER A 93 -9.27 -25.27 -18.05
C SER A 93 -8.94 -24.13 -19.02
N VAL A 94 -9.24 -24.29 -20.31
CA VAL A 94 -9.03 -23.24 -21.32
C VAL A 94 -9.95 -22.05 -21.08
N LEU A 95 -11.21 -22.24 -20.71
CA LEU A 95 -12.14 -21.16 -20.34
C LEU A 95 -11.62 -20.35 -19.14
N LEU A 96 -11.12 -21.05 -18.11
CA LEU A 96 -10.49 -20.42 -16.95
C LEU A 96 -9.24 -19.61 -17.35
N ALA A 97 -8.38 -20.19 -18.19
CA ALA A 97 -7.21 -19.50 -18.71
C ALA A 97 -7.60 -18.31 -19.61
N LEU A 98 -8.69 -18.39 -20.38
CA LEU A 98 -9.14 -17.31 -21.24
C LEU A 98 -9.72 -16.15 -20.42
N GLY A 99 -10.54 -16.44 -19.41
CA GLY A 99 -11.01 -15.43 -18.46
C GLY A 99 -9.85 -14.78 -17.69
N GLY A 100 -8.81 -15.55 -17.38
CA GLY A 100 -7.59 -15.02 -16.80
C GLY A 100 -6.76 -14.16 -17.76
N GLY A 101 -6.60 -14.63 -19.01
CA GLY A 101 -5.92 -13.91 -20.08
C GLY A 101 -6.62 -12.58 -20.40
N TRP A 102 -7.95 -12.54 -20.34
CA TRP A 102 -8.73 -11.31 -20.47
C TRP A 102 -8.39 -10.30 -19.38
N TYR A 103 -8.31 -10.74 -18.12
CA TYR A 103 -7.88 -9.87 -17.02
C TYR A 103 -6.43 -9.39 -17.19
N LEU A 104 -5.51 -10.26 -17.62
CA LEU A 104 -4.14 -9.89 -17.93
C LEU A 104 -4.09 -8.81 -19.03
N LEU A 105 -4.90 -8.95 -20.08
CA LEU A 105 -5.01 -7.95 -21.15
C LEU A 105 -5.48 -6.60 -20.60
N LEU A 106 -6.53 -6.60 -19.77
CA LEU A 106 -7.02 -5.39 -19.08
C LEU A 106 -5.93 -4.76 -18.19
N ALA A 107 -5.21 -5.56 -17.41
CA ALA A 107 -4.13 -5.07 -16.55
C ALA A 107 -2.97 -4.45 -17.34
N LEU A 108 -2.61 -5.05 -18.49
CA LEU A 108 -1.60 -4.51 -19.40
C LEU A 108 -2.05 -3.21 -20.08
N LEU A 109 -3.32 -3.14 -20.51
CA LEU A 109 -3.93 -1.92 -21.03
C LEU A 109 -3.90 -0.80 -19.99
N GLN A 110 -4.29 -1.07 -18.74
CA GLN A 110 -4.22 -0.08 -17.67
C GLN A 110 -2.79 0.42 -17.43
N GLY A 111 -1.79 -0.48 -17.46
CA GLY A 111 -0.38 -0.11 -17.34
C GLY A 111 0.12 0.80 -18.47
N ARG A 112 -0.47 0.68 -19.67
CA ARG A 112 -0.19 1.57 -20.81
C ARG A 112 -0.86 2.93 -20.68
N VAL A 113 -2.06 3.00 -20.12
CA VAL A 113 -2.82 4.25 -19.96
C VAL A 113 -2.21 5.15 -18.88
N GLN A 114 -1.60 4.58 -17.82
CA GLN A 114 -1.08 5.33 -16.68
C GLN A 114 0.33 4.92 -16.27
N PRO A 115 1.35 5.14 -17.14
CA PRO A 115 2.71 4.65 -16.91
C PRO A 115 3.38 5.28 -15.69
N TYR A 116 3.02 6.52 -15.32
CA TYR A 116 3.62 7.26 -14.21
C TYR A 116 3.00 6.98 -12.84
N ARG A 117 1.90 6.21 -12.76
CA ARG A 117 1.09 6.09 -11.53
C ARG A 117 1.84 5.47 -10.35
N ALA A 118 2.70 4.49 -10.61
CA ALA A 118 3.53 3.89 -9.57
C ALA A 118 4.51 4.91 -8.95
N ALA A 119 5.11 5.75 -9.79
CA ALA A 119 6.06 6.77 -9.35
C ALA A 119 5.34 7.96 -8.67
N GLN A 120 4.14 8.35 -9.15
CA GLN A 120 3.26 9.30 -8.46
C GLN A 120 2.87 8.80 -7.07
N GLN A 121 2.55 7.51 -6.94
CA GLN A 121 2.19 6.93 -5.65
C GLN A 121 3.36 6.96 -4.67
N ALA A 122 4.53 6.49 -5.09
CA ALA A 122 5.72 6.55 -4.24
C ALA A 122 6.08 8.00 -3.85
N LEU A 123 5.95 8.96 -4.77
CA LEU A 123 6.21 10.36 -4.48
C LEU A 123 5.21 10.93 -3.47
N GLY A 124 3.92 10.61 -3.61
CA GLY A 124 2.88 11.00 -2.65
C GLY A 124 3.16 10.44 -1.25
N GLU A 125 3.52 9.16 -1.14
CA GLU A 125 3.92 8.53 0.13
C GLU A 125 5.19 9.18 0.72
N CYS A 126 6.14 9.59 -0.13
CA CYS A 126 7.34 10.31 0.30
C CYS A 126 6.98 11.70 0.86
N LEU A 127 6.08 12.44 0.22
CA LEU A 127 5.62 13.75 0.72
C LEU A 127 4.92 13.60 2.08
N HIS A 128 4.05 12.60 2.24
CA HIS A 128 3.43 12.31 3.54
C HIS A 128 4.48 11.99 4.61
N ALA A 129 5.48 11.17 4.31
CA ALA A 129 6.54 10.86 5.27
C ALA A 129 7.35 12.10 5.70
N VAL A 130 7.60 13.03 4.77
CA VAL A 130 8.26 14.32 5.04
C VAL A 130 7.33 15.24 5.85
N ALA A 131 6.03 15.28 5.54
CA ALA A 131 5.04 16.03 6.32
C ALA A 131 4.94 15.54 7.78
N ASP A 132 4.94 14.22 8.00
CA ASP A 132 4.97 13.60 9.32
C ASP A 132 6.27 13.97 10.07
N PHE A 133 7.40 13.96 9.37
CA PHE A 133 8.68 14.39 9.92
C PHE A 133 8.66 15.86 10.36
N LEU A 134 8.13 16.77 9.53
CA LEU A 134 7.94 18.18 9.91
C LEU A 134 6.97 18.34 11.08
N SER A 135 5.90 17.54 11.15
CA SER A 135 4.93 17.57 12.24
C SER A 135 5.57 17.17 13.57
N ILE A 136 6.42 16.13 13.57
CA ILE A 136 7.24 15.76 14.73
C ILE A 136 8.19 16.91 15.07
N LYS A 137 8.89 17.49 14.09
CA LYS A 137 9.83 18.60 14.32
C LYS A 137 9.14 19.85 14.87
N ALA A 138 7.91 20.15 14.47
CA ALA A 138 7.12 21.25 15.01
C ALA A 138 6.85 21.07 16.52
N SER A 139 6.65 19.83 16.97
CA SER A 139 6.39 19.52 18.38
C SER A 139 7.57 19.88 19.31
N PHE A 140 8.78 20.04 18.76
CA PHE A 140 9.97 20.41 19.51
C PHE A 140 9.90 21.85 20.04
N TYR A 141 9.08 22.70 19.44
CA TYR A 141 8.85 24.06 19.91
C TYR A 141 7.75 24.15 20.99
N GLY A 142 6.99 23.07 21.21
CA GLY A 142 5.94 23.03 22.23
C GLY A 142 6.51 22.84 23.64
N ALA A 143 6.11 23.68 24.60
CA ALA A 143 6.64 23.64 25.97
C ALA A 143 6.29 22.35 26.75
N ALA A 144 5.19 21.68 26.39
CA ALA A 144 4.71 20.47 27.08
C ALA A 144 5.26 19.15 26.50
N THR A 145 6.05 19.19 25.42
CA THR A 145 6.54 17.99 24.74
C THR A 145 7.81 17.47 25.41
N ASP A 146 7.85 16.19 25.74
CA ASP A 146 9.09 15.50 26.13
C ASP A 146 10.06 15.45 24.93
N LEU A 147 11.21 16.11 25.07
CA LEU A 147 12.21 16.21 24.01
C LEU A 147 12.85 14.85 23.71
N ASP A 148 13.12 14.03 24.71
CA ASP A 148 13.83 12.76 24.52
C ASP A 148 12.99 11.79 23.69
N GLU A 149 11.71 11.67 24.01
CA GLU A 149 10.75 10.88 23.23
C GLU A 149 10.53 11.46 21.82
N ALA A 150 10.47 12.78 21.69
CA ALA A 150 10.31 13.44 20.40
C ALA A 150 11.53 13.21 19.49
N TYR A 151 12.76 13.22 20.03
CA TYR A 151 13.98 12.87 19.31
C TYR A 151 13.97 11.41 18.84
N ARG A 152 13.56 10.46 19.68
CA ARG A 152 13.45 9.04 19.29
C ARG A 152 12.50 8.87 18.10
N ARG A 153 11.33 9.52 18.15
CA ARG A 153 10.36 9.50 17.04
C ARG A 153 10.92 10.16 15.78
N LEU A 154 11.62 11.29 15.91
CA LEU A 154 12.23 12.00 14.78
C LEU A 154 13.25 11.11 14.06
N VAL A 155 14.13 10.43 14.81
CA VAL A 155 15.14 9.52 14.25
C VAL A 155 14.49 8.32 13.57
N ALA A 156 13.46 7.72 14.18
CA ALA A 156 12.72 6.63 13.53
C ALA A 156 12.06 7.10 12.23
N GLN A 157 11.45 8.28 12.23
CA GLN A 157 10.82 8.85 11.04
C GLN A 157 11.83 9.18 9.94
N GLN A 158 13.06 9.58 10.28
CA GLN A 158 14.13 9.82 9.31
C GLN A 158 14.50 8.56 8.51
N VAL A 159 14.48 7.37 9.15
CA VAL A 159 14.64 6.10 8.43
C VAL A 159 13.52 5.90 7.42
N VAL A 160 12.26 6.13 7.82
CA VAL A 160 11.10 6.00 6.94
C VAL A 160 11.18 6.95 5.75
N VAL A 161 11.55 8.21 5.98
CA VAL A 161 11.73 9.19 4.88
C VAL A 161 12.80 8.72 3.90
N ASN A 162 13.94 8.22 4.40
CA ASN A 162 15.02 7.72 3.55
C ASN A 162 14.58 6.52 2.69
N GLU A 163 13.86 5.57 3.28
CA GLU A 163 13.28 4.42 2.57
C GLU A 163 12.32 4.87 1.46
N LYS A 164 11.47 5.87 1.73
CA LYS A 164 10.53 6.41 0.73
C LYS A 164 11.25 7.17 -0.38
N GLN A 165 12.26 7.97 -0.05
CA GLN A 165 13.08 8.65 -1.06
C GLN A 165 13.81 7.66 -1.98
N GLU A 166 14.35 6.57 -1.43
CA GLU A 166 14.99 5.52 -2.21
C GLU A 166 13.98 4.77 -3.10
N ALA A 167 12.78 4.49 -2.59
CA ALA A 167 11.71 3.88 -3.39
C ALA A 167 11.29 4.76 -4.57
N VAL A 168 11.19 6.08 -4.37
CA VAL A 168 10.93 7.04 -5.46
C VAL A 168 12.07 7.06 -6.46
N ARG A 169 13.32 7.09 -5.98
CA ARG A 169 14.54 7.06 -6.80
C ARG A 169 14.58 5.82 -7.69
N ASP A 170 14.38 4.62 -7.14
CA ASP A 170 14.36 3.39 -7.95
C ASP A 170 13.28 3.47 -9.04
N LEU A 171 12.07 3.95 -8.72
CA LEU A 171 10.99 4.04 -9.71
C LEU A 171 11.24 5.08 -10.81
N ILE A 172 11.82 6.24 -10.46
CA ILE A 172 12.16 7.29 -11.42
C ILE A 172 13.31 6.82 -12.33
N PHE A 173 14.40 6.29 -11.78
CA PHE A 173 15.61 5.97 -12.54
C PHE A 173 15.55 4.62 -13.27
N ARG A 174 14.78 3.65 -12.77
CA ARG A 174 14.60 2.35 -13.43
C ARG A 174 13.67 2.41 -14.62
N SER A 175 12.78 3.40 -14.66
CA SER A 175 11.90 3.63 -15.81
C SER A 175 12.64 4.46 -16.85
N ARG A 176 13.21 3.78 -17.86
CA ARG A 176 13.87 4.44 -19.01
C ARG A 176 12.98 5.51 -19.64
N GLN A 177 11.65 5.34 -19.65
CA GLN A 177 10.70 6.33 -20.14
C GLN A 177 10.65 7.62 -19.31
N ILE A 178 10.81 7.56 -17.99
CA ILE A 178 10.82 8.76 -17.13
C ILE A 178 12.09 9.59 -17.38
N VAL A 179 13.22 8.90 -17.63
CA VAL A 179 14.53 9.52 -17.84
C VAL A 179 14.74 9.96 -19.30
N SER A 180 14.22 9.22 -20.29
CA SER A 180 14.47 9.46 -21.71
C SER A 180 13.37 10.24 -22.43
N GLU A 181 12.11 10.17 -21.99
CA GLU A 181 11.05 10.98 -22.60
C GLU A 181 10.96 12.33 -21.87
N SER A 182 11.17 13.42 -22.60
CA SER A 182 10.95 14.79 -22.15
C SER A 182 9.45 15.13 -22.03
N THR A 183 8.63 14.21 -21.52
CA THR A 183 7.22 14.48 -21.28
C THR A 183 7.08 15.47 -20.14
N SER A 184 6.08 16.36 -20.25
CA SER A 184 5.79 17.35 -19.22
C SER A 184 5.45 16.71 -17.86
N ALA A 185 4.86 15.51 -17.87
CA ALA A 185 4.52 14.74 -16.67
C ALA A 185 5.76 14.15 -15.97
N GLY A 186 6.67 13.51 -16.72
CA GLY A 186 7.92 12.97 -16.16
C GLY A 186 8.79 14.06 -15.55
N ARG A 187 8.96 15.19 -16.26
CA ARG A 187 9.72 16.34 -15.76
C ARG A 187 9.13 16.93 -14.48
N ARG A 188 7.80 17.08 -14.38
CA ARG A 188 7.14 17.55 -13.15
C ARG A 188 7.43 16.62 -11.99
N LEU A 189 7.33 15.31 -12.20
CA LEU A 189 7.56 14.32 -11.14
C LEU A 189 9.00 14.38 -10.61
N VAL A 190 9.99 14.44 -11.51
CA VAL A 190 11.40 14.56 -11.14
C VAL A 190 11.66 15.87 -10.41
N LEU A 191 11.13 16.99 -10.92
CA LEU A 191 11.32 18.29 -10.29
C LEU A 191 10.71 18.32 -8.88
N THR A 192 9.46 17.87 -8.72
CA THR A 192 8.82 17.79 -7.40
C THR A 192 9.58 16.88 -6.44
N PHE A 193 10.12 15.75 -6.93
CA PHE A 193 10.96 14.88 -6.11
C PHE A 193 12.25 15.59 -5.65
N THR A 194 12.98 16.24 -6.57
CA THR A 194 14.21 16.97 -6.24
C THR A 194 13.94 18.08 -5.21
N GLU A 195 12.89 18.87 -5.40
CA GLU A 195 12.49 19.93 -4.44
C GLU A 195 12.13 19.34 -3.06
N THR A 196 11.49 18.17 -3.03
CA THR A 196 11.14 17.51 -1.76
C THR A 196 12.38 16.99 -1.03
N VAL A 197 13.36 16.47 -1.76
CA VAL A 197 14.65 16.03 -1.20
C VAL A 197 15.44 17.22 -0.68
N ASP A 198 15.55 18.29 -1.47
CA ASP A 198 16.26 19.52 -1.08
C ASP A 198 15.63 20.15 0.17
N LEU A 199 14.30 20.25 0.21
CA LEU A 199 13.57 20.71 1.39
C LEU A 199 13.91 19.87 2.63
N TYR A 200 13.89 18.53 2.50
CA TYR A 200 14.22 17.64 3.60
C TYR A 200 15.68 17.80 4.07
N GLU A 201 16.62 17.88 3.14
CA GLU A 201 18.03 18.13 3.43
C GLU A 201 18.23 19.46 4.16
N HIS A 202 17.58 20.52 3.70
CA HIS A 202 17.63 21.84 4.32
C HIS A 202 17.07 21.83 5.75
N ILE A 203 15.96 21.12 5.97
CA ILE A 203 15.38 20.98 7.31
C ILE A 203 16.33 20.20 8.22
N THR A 204 16.93 19.11 7.75
CA THR A 204 17.80 18.25 8.58
C THR A 204 19.16 18.88 8.88
N ALA A 205 19.66 19.77 8.02
CA ALA A 205 20.92 20.48 8.23
C ALA A 205 20.92 21.39 9.48
N GLY A 206 19.74 21.86 9.90
CA GLY A 206 19.60 22.68 11.11
C GLY A 206 19.64 21.86 12.39
N TYR A 207 20.76 21.93 13.12
CA TYR A 207 20.88 21.41 14.49
C TYR A 207 20.65 22.54 15.51
N TYR A 208 19.58 22.45 16.29
CA TYR A 208 19.24 23.43 17.32
C TYR A 208 19.20 22.80 18.69
N ASP A 209 19.71 23.51 19.70
CA ASP A 209 19.44 23.16 21.09
C ASP A 209 18.05 23.67 21.48
N TYR A 210 17.06 22.79 21.32
CA TYR A 210 15.67 23.09 21.65
C TYR A 210 15.44 23.30 23.15
N ALA A 211 16.29 22.76 24.02
CA ALA A 211 16.19 23.01 25.46
C ALA A 211 16.59 24.46 25.76
N ALA A 212 17.74 24.90 25.24
CA ALA A 212 18.17 26.29 25.35
C ALA A 212 17.12 27.25 24.74
N LEU A 213 16.58 26.91 23.56
CA LEU A 213 15.57 27.75 22.89
C LEU A 213 14.30 27.91 23.72
N ARG A 214 13.81 26.82 24.34
CA ARG A 214 12.65 26.86 25.24
C ARG A 214 12.91 27.67 26.51
N THR A 215 14.11 27.58 27.08
CA THR A 215 14.46 28.37 28.28
C THR A 215 14.54 29.87 27.97
N ALA A 216 15.12 30.25 26.84
CA ALA A 216 15.31 31.66 26.48
C ALA A 216 14.02 32.34 26.00
N PHE A 217 13.18 31.63 25.24
CA PHE A 217 12.02 32.23 24.55
C PHE A 217 10.66 31.65 24.98
N GLY A 218 10.62 30.70 25.91
CA GLY A 218 9.38 30.04 26.33
C GLY A 218 8.30 30.97 26.88
N SER A 219 8.69 32.11 27.47
CA SER A 219 7.75 33.13 28.00
C SER A 219 7.24 34.10 26.94
N THR A 220 7.85 34.15 25.76
CA THR A 220 7.57 35.18 24.73
C THR A 220 6.41 34.82 23.80
N GLY A 221 5.98 33.55 23.77
CA GLY A 221 4.96 33.06 22.84
C GLY A 221 5.47 32.76 21.42
N VAL A 222 6.64 33.27 21.04
CA VAL A 222 7.22 33.12 19.68
C VAL A 222 7.39 31.64 19.27
N LEU A 223 7.69 30.76 20.21
CA LEU A 223 7.81 29.32 19.95
C LEU A 223 6.50 28.69 19.45
N ALA A 224 5.35 29.15 19.96
CA ALA A 224 4.06 28.67 19.51
C ALA A 224 3.75 29.12 18.08
N ASP A 225 4.19 30.33 17.69
CA ASP A 225 4.06 30.83 16.32
C ASP A 225 4.93 30.02 15.36
N ILE A 226 6.19 29.74 15.73
CA ILE A 226 7.09 28.87 14.94
C ILE A 226 6.49 27.48 14.79
N GLN A 227 6.02 26.88 15.89
CA GLN A 227 5.31 25.59 15.86
C GLN A 227 4.13 25.62 14.89
N GLY A 228 3.33 26.69 14.92
CA GLY A 228 2.19 26.88 14.05
C GLY A 228 2.55 26.98 12.57
N VAL A 229 3.62 27.72 12.23
CA VAL A 229 4.11 27.86 10.84
C VAL A 229 4.62 26.53 10.31
N ILE A 230 5.44 25.82 11.09
CA ILE A 230 5.96 24.50 10.69
C ILE A 230 4.81 23.48 10.55
N GLY A 231 3.82 23.52 11.45
CA GLY A 231 2.64 22.66 11.36
C GLY A 231 1.78 22.94 10.11
N ARG A 232 1.67 24.20 9.68
CA ARG A 232 0.99 24.56 8.43
C ARG A 232 1.76 24.05 7.22
N LEU A 233 3.08 24.22 7.19
CA LEU A 233 3.94 23.68 6.13
C LEU A 233 3.81 22.16 6.01
N ALA A 234 3.79 21.45 7.14
CA ALA A 234 3.55 20.01 7.17
C ALA A 234 2.18 19.65 6.57
N THR A 235 1.13 20.38 6.95
CA THR A 235 -0.23 20.17 6.42
C THR A 235 -0.30 20.43 4.91
N ASP A 236 0.38 21.47 4.42
CA ASP A 236 0.42 21.80 2.99
C ASP A 236 1.18 20.74 2.17
N LEU A 237 2.30 20.21 2.71
CA LEU A 237 3.03 19.09 2.12
C LEU A 237 2.19 17.80 2.09
N ASP A 238 1.45 17.53 3.16
CA ASP A 238 0.53 16.39 3.22
C ASP A 238 -0.57 16.49 2.16
N TYR A 239 -1.15 17.69 2.01
CA TYR A 239 -2.13 17.97 0.97
C TYR A 239 -1.53 17.87 -0.44
N LEU A 240 -0.28 18.32 -0.65
CA LEU A 240 0.45 18.11 -1.91
C LEU A 240 0.62 16.62 -2.22
N GLY A 241 0.99 15.80 -1.23
CA GLY A 241 1.09 14.35 -1.37
C GLY A 241 -0.23 13.73 -1.83
N SER A 242 -1.33 14.13 -1.20
CA SER A 242 -2.69 13.72 -1.59
C SER A 242 -3.05 14.17 -3.02
N ALA A 243 -2.72 15.40 -3.40
CA ALA A 243 -3.02 15.94 -4.73
C ALA A 243 -2.28 15.17 -5.84
N ILE A 244 -1.02 14.78 -5.59
CA ILE A 244 -0.22 13.96 -6.51
C ILE A 244 -0.85 12.57 -6.67
N LEU A 245 -1.32 11.95 -5.59
CA LEU A 245 -1.98 10.63 -5.62
C LEU A 245 -3.26 10.61 -6.47
N VAL A 246 -4.05 11.68 -6.40
CA VAL A 246 -5.30 11.83 -7.16
C VAL A 246 -5.05 12.43 -8.56
N ASN A 247 -3.80 12.80 -8.87
CA ASN A 247 -3.40 13.48 -10.10
C ASN A 247 -4.23 14.75 -10.36
N ARG A 248 -4.42 15.57 -9.32
CA ARG A 248 -5.14 16.86 -9.39
C ARG A 248 -4.17 18.03 -9.31
N ALA A 249 -4.56 19.14 -9.92
CA ALA A 249 -3.84 20.40 -9.76
C ALA A 249 -3.96 20.90 -8.31
N TYR A 250 -2.84 21.39 -7.78
CA TYR A 250 -2.77 22.08 -6.50
C TYR A 250 -3.67 23.33 -6.55
N GLY A 251 -4.57 23.48 -5.57
CA GLY A 251 -5.56 24.57 -5.51
C GLY A 251 -7.04 24.14 -5.63
N SER A 252 -7.32 22.85 -5.76
CA SER A 252 -8.67 22.32 -5.51
C SER A 252 -8.88 22.18 -3.99
N PRO A 253 -10.05 22.50 -3.41
CA PRO A 253 -10.23 22.39 -1.96
C PRO A 253 -9.83 20.98 -1.50
N ALA A 254 -9.06 20.90 -0.40
CA ALA A 254 -8.67 19.62 0.18
C ALA A 254 -9.88 18.69 0.25
N PRO A 255 -9.76 17.40 -0.11
CA PRO A 255 -10.82 16.44 0.20
C PRO A 255 -11.01 16.57 1.70
N THR A 256 -12.16 17.14 2.10
CA THR A 256 -12.37 17.74 3.41
C THR A 256 -11.72 16.88 4.48
N ALA A 257 -10.57 17.34 5.01
CA ALA A 257 -10.10 16.84 6.28
C ALA A 257 -11.29 17.07 7.22
N CYS A 258 -11.81 15.99 7.83
CA CYS A 258 -12.87 16.10 8.80
C CYS A 258 -12.50 17.24 9.75
N PRO A 259 -13.38 18.25 9.94
CA PRO A 259 -13.03 19.42 10.74
C PRO A 259 -12.63 18.93 12.13
N SER A 260 -11.42 19.33 12.53
CA SER A 260 -10.82 19.03 13.82
C SER A 260 -11.84 19.19 14.96
N SER A 261 -12.18 18.07 15.59
CA SER A 261 -12.34 17.89 17.05
C SER A 261 -13.20 18.84 17.90
N ARG A 262 -14.01 19.76 17.35
CA ARG A 262 -14.97 20.56 18.16
C ARG A 262 -16.45 20.36 17.83
N ALA A 263 -16.79 19.67 16.74
CA ALA A 263 -18.19 19.46 16.33
C ALA A 263 -18.74 18.04 16.60
N CYS A 264 -17.89 17.06 16.93
CA CYS A 264 -18.36 15.77 17.44
C CYS A 264 -18.49 15.84 18.96
N LYS A 265 -19.61 16.39 19.45
CA LYS A 265 -20.16 15.90 20.72
C LYS A 265 -20.46 14.41 20.52
N PRO A 266 -20.03 13.49 21.39
CA PRO A 266 -20.52 12.14 21.33
C PRO A 266 -22.03 12.20 21.58
N ALA A 267 -22.82 11.94 20.53
CA ALA A 267 -24.19 11.55 20.72
C ALA A 267 -24.16 10.32 21.62
N SER A 268 -24.66 10.47 22.84
CA SER A 268 -24.87 9.40 23.80
C SER A 268 -25.71 8.31 23.14
N MET A 269 -25.07 7.28 22.59
CA MET A 269 -25.72 6.03 22.29
C MET A 269 -25.55 5.10 23.49
N PRO A 270 -26.64 4.51 24.01
CA PRO A 270 -26.61 3.71 25.21
C PRO A 270 -25.76 2.45 24.98
N CYS A 271 -24.79 2.22 25.88
CA CYS A 271 -24.07 0.98 25.98
C CYS A 271 -25.05 -0.19 26.16
N LEU A 272 -25.26 -0.95 25.08
CA LEU A 272 -25.82 -2.30 25.14
C LEU A 272 -24.76 -3.23 25.74
N VAL A 273 -24.65 -3.19 27.07
CA VAL A 273 -23.98 -4.23 27.86
C VAL A 273 -24.90 -5.45 27.88
N PRO A 274 -24.48 -6.65 27.43
CA PRO A 274 -25.27 -7.84 27.63
C PRO A 274 -25.35 -8.17 29.12
N LYS A 275 -26.56 -8.08 29.66
CA LYS A 275 -26.90 -8.42 31.05
C LYS A 275 -26.59 -9.92 31.29
N PRO A 276 -25.87 -10.31 32.35
CA PRO A 276 -25.67 -11.72 32.66
C PRO A 276 -27.01 -12.37 33.01
N ARG A 277 -27.33 -13.48 32.34
CA ARG A 277 -28.49 -14.34 32.63
C ARG A 277 -28.39 -14.82 34.08
N ARG A 278 -29.30 -14.36 34.95
CA ARG A 278 -29.56 -15.02 36.23
C ARG A 278 -30.14 -16.39 35.94
N ALA A 279 -29.42 -17.42 36.35
CA ALA A 279 -29.98 -18.74 36.56
C ALA A 279 -30.98 -18.66 37.73
N SER A 280 -32.26 -18.79 37.44
CA SER A 280 -33.28 -19.12 38.43
C SER A 280 -34.06 -20.31 37.90
N GLY A 281 -33.79 -21.47 38.48
CA GLY A 281 -34.51 -22.70 38.17
C GLY A 281 -35.97 -22.64 38.62
N ARG A 282 -36.83 -23.29 37.85
CA ARG A 282 -37.98 -24.05 38.34
C ARG A 282 -38.50 -24.92 37.19
N TRP A 283 -38.17 -26.22 37.24
CA TRP A 283 -38.79 -27.24 36.41
C TRP A 283 -40.15 -27.60 37.05
N ARG A 284 -41.21 -27.48 36.27
CA ARG A 284 -42.45 -28.25 36.38
C ARG A 284 -42.87 -28.61 34.97
#